data_AF-A0A931PFM8-F1
#
_entry.id   AF-A0A931PFM8-F1
#
_cell.length_a   1.000
_cell.length_b   1.000
_cell.length_c   1.000
_cell.angle_alpha   90.00
_cell.angle_beta   90.00
_cell.angle_gamma   90.00
#
_symmetry.space_group_name_H-M   'P 1'
#
loop_
_entity.id
_entity.type
_entity.pdbx_description
1 polymer ?
#
loop_
_entity_poly.entity_id
_entity_poly.type
_entity_poly.pdbx_seq_one_letter_code
_entity_poly.pdbx_strand_id
1 'polypeptide(L)'
;MSDRPDGLAPPPAEPRWNPPPEWAPPPARQDVGVAPPVKAWPPAPPRRPRPALRLVEGRRPPLWVPLLLVAVIVGRAALTWLQGAQHPDIVIVLTQRVWVGELVGAAVVVGVVLVGRWWRSVGYVPRPGAGLAVRLIAVAEAVICLGLVAAAGAAQGVAPRWYAVLAVNVLAIGVLEETVFRGLLWASLPARWPVSRVLLVTSLGFGALHVANGLVTGDWGAAVLQAIVVTPLGLWFGVVRLRTGWLGASIGLHSLHDAAGAALATLTASGVLSQRAAEHLDIPAGVLLAVLAFEAALVTVAVAGVVVWIRLMVDERRAKRAAAPPGTGVAALA
;
A
#
# COMPACT_ATOMS: atom_id res chain seq x y z
N MET A 1 49.50 51.26 -16.45
CA MET A 1 49.35 50.05 -17.28
C MET A 1 48.12 49.33 -16.78
N SER A 2 47.03 49.46 -17.52
CA SER A 2 45.69 48.97 -17.18
C SER A 2 45.25 48.02 -18.29
N ASP A 3 45.14 46.74 -17.98
CA ASP A 3 44.58 45.74 -18.89
C ASP A 3 43.16 45.40 -18.43
N ARG A 4 42.17 45.90 -19.18
CA ARG A 4 40.81 45.37 -19.19
C ARG A 4 40.67 44.49 -20.43
N PRO A 5 40.08 43.28 -20.32
CA PRO A 5 39.72 42.50 -21.49
C PRO A 5 38.41 43.03 -22.08
N ASP A 6 38.53 43.68 -23.24
CA ASP A 6 37.42 44.01 -24.13
C ASP A 6 36.95 42.72 -24.84
N GLY A 7 35.65 42.40 -24.77
CA GLY A 7 35.16 41.23 -25.50
C GLY A 7 33.72 40.77 -25.23
N LEU A 8 32.82 41.63 -24.70
CA LEU A 8 31.40 41.29 -24.65
C LEU A 8 30.69 41.88 -25.87
N ALA A 9 30.19 40.99 -26.73
CA ALA A 9 29.34 41.35 -27.85
C ALA A 9 28.08 42.08 -27.35
N PRO A 10 27.58 43.10 -28.07
CA PRO A 10 26.36 43.79 -27.68
C PRO A 10 25.17 42.82 -27.67
N PRO A 11 24.23 42.98 -26.74
CA PRO A 11 23.05 42.13 -26.68
C PRO A 11 22.23 42.25 -27.98
N PRO A 12 21.59 41.17 -28.44
CA PRO A 12 20.74 41.20 -29.63
C PRO A 12 19.59 42.19 -29.44
N ALA A 13 19.30 42.97 -30.49
CA ALA A 13 18.20 43.93 -30.49
C ALA A 13 16.88 43.25 -30.13
N GLU A 14 16.13 43.83 -29.19
CA GLU A 14 14.83 43.31 -28.80
C GLU A 14 13.89 43.22 -30.01
N PRO A 15 13.15 42.11 -30.18
CA PRO A 15 12.20 41.97 -31.27
C PRO A 15 11.12 43.04 -31.14
N ARG A 16 11.03 43.93 -32.13
CA ARG A 16 9.96 44.93 -32.23
C ARG A 16 8.62 44.19 -32.30
N TRP A 17 7.82 44.32 -31.26
CA TRP A 17 6.46 43.83 -31.22
C TRP A 17 5.61 44.62 -32.22
N ASN A 18 5.22 43.97 -33.32
CA ASN A 18 4.17 44.49 -34.19
C ASN A 18 2.82 44.09 -33.58
N PRO A 19 1.97 45.04 -33.18
CA PRO A 19 0.62 44.71 -32.77
C PRO A 19 -0.12 44.04 -33.94
N PRO A 20 -0.95 43.02 -33.68
CA PRO A 20 -1.74 42.39 -34.73
C PRO A 20 -2.65 43.44 -35.39
N PRO A 21 -2.91 43.31 -36.71
CA PRO A 21 -3.79 44.22 -37.43
C PRO A 21 -5.16 44.28 -36.76
N GLU A 22 -5.73 45.48 -36.75
CA GLU A 22 -7.03 45.80 -36.15
C GLU A 22 -8.09 44.73 -36.46
N TRP A 23 -8.77 44.35 -35.39
CA TRP A 23 -9.79 43.33 -35.32
C TRP A 23 -10.86 43.54 -36.42
N ALA A 24 -10.79 42.74 -37.48
CA ALA A 24 -11.86 42.67 -38.47
C ALA A 24 -13.11 42.09 -37.77
N PRO A 25 -14.30 42.71 -37.91
CA PRO A 25 -15.51 42.19 -37.30
C PRO A 25 -15.78 40.77 -37.83
N PRO A 26 -16.23 39.85 -36.95
CA PRO A 26 -16.52 38.49 -37.37
C PRO A 26 -17.56 38.49 -38.50
N PRO A 27 -17.40 37.64 -39.53
CA PRO A 27 -18.37 37.53 -40.61
C PRO A 27 -19.76 37.23 -40.02
N ALA A 28 -20.78 37.88 -40.58
CA ALA A 28 -22.16 37.68 -40.17
C ALA A 28 -22.48 36.18 -40.14
N ARG A 29 -23.06 35.71 -39.02
CA ARG A 29 -23.50 34.32 -38.85
C ARG A 29 -24.35 33.93 -40.05
N GLN A 30 -23.81 33.06 -40.90
CA GLN A 30 -24.64 32.34 -41.85
C GLN A 30 -25.58 31.47 -41.01
N ASP A 31 -26.88 31.61 -41.24
CA ASP A 31 -27.90 30.74 -40.67
C ASP A 31 -27.64 29.31 -41.15
N VAL A 32 -26.87 28.57 -40.36
CA VAL A 32 -26.60 27.15 -40.59
C VAL A 32 -27.92 26.44 -40.38
N GLY A 33 -28.50 25.98 -41.49
CA GLY A 33 -29.76 25.24 -41.52
C GLY A 33 -29.78 24.10 -40.50
N VAL A 34 -30.99 23.88 -39.97
CA VAL A 34 -31.46 22.79 -39.11
C VAL A 34 -30.42 21.68 -38.93
N ALA A 35 -29.82 21.61 -37.73
CA ALA A 35 -28.89 20.56 -37.37
C ALA A 35 -29.52 19.19 -37.67
N PRO A 36 -28.79 18.27 -38.34
CA PRO A 36 -29.32 16.95 -38.63
C PRO A 36 -29.75 16.26 -37.33
N PRO A 37 -30.82 15.47 -37.34
CA PRO A 37 -31.32 14.80 -36.15
C PRO A 37 -30.17 13.99 -35.53
N VAL A 38 -29.82 14.35 -34.30
CA VAL A 38 -28.77 13.67 -33.53
C VAL A 38 -29.16 12.19 -33.48
N LYS A 39 -28.43 11.36 -34.23
CA LYS A 39 -28.62 9.91 -34.24
C LYS A 39 -28.55 9.43 -32.80
N ALA A 40 -29.68 8.99 -32.26
CA ALA A 40 -29.78 8.57 -30.87
C ALA A 40 -28.69 7.51 -30.62
N TRP A 41 -27.76 7.83 -29.73
CA TRP A 41 -26.74 6.87 -29.34
C TRP A 41 -27.44 5.65 -28.76
N PRO A 42 -27.04 4.43 -29.14
CA PRO A 42 -27.61 3.24 -28.54
C PRO A 42 -27.46 3.34 -27.01
N PRO A 43 -28.47 2.92 -26.24
CA PRO A 43 -28.40 2.97 -24.79
C PRO A 43 -27.14 2.25 -24.33
N ALA A 44 -26.39 2.90 -23.43
CA ALA A 44 -25.16 2.32 -22.90
C ALA A 44 -25.46 0.90 -22.39
N PRO A 45 -24.63 -0.10 -22.73
CA PRO A 45 -24.88 -1.47 -22.32
C PRO A 45 -25.00 -1.53 -20.79
N PRO A 46 -25.91 -2.38 -20.26
CA PRO A 46 -26.09 -2.51 -18.83
C PRO A 46 -24.74 -2.85 -18.18
N ARG A 47 -24.34 -2.04 -17.20
CA ARG A 47 -23.08 -2.26 -16.49
C ARG A 47 -23.15 -3.64 -15.84
N ARG A 48 -22.14 -4.49 -16.11
CA ARG A 48 -22.02 -5.79 -15.44
C ARG A 48 -22.12 -5.58 -13.93
N PRO A 49 -22.98 -6.33 -13.21
CA PRO A 49 -23.08 -6.21 -11.77
C PRO A 49 -21.70 -6.48 -11.17
N ARG A 50 -21.23 -5.53 -10.35
CA ARG A 50 -19.94 -5.68 -9.69
C ARG A 50 -20.06 -6.77 -8.62
N PRO A 51 -18.99 -7.57 -8.41
CA PRO A 51 -18.98 -8.55 -7.32
C PRO A 51 -19.31 -7.85 -6.00
N ALA A 52 -20.24 -8.40 -5.22
CA ALA A 52 -20.61 -7.84 -3.93
C ALA A 52 -19.38 -7.78 -3.01
N LEU A 53 -19.18 -6.63 -2.37
CA LEU A 53 -18.20 -6.49 -1.29
C LEU A 53 -18.66 -7.34 -0.11
N ARG A 54 -17.77 -8.16 0.45
CA ARG A 54 -18.15 -9.08 1.54
C ARG A 54 -18.03 -8.38 2.89
N LEU A 55 -19.18 -8.12 3.50
CA LEU A 55 -19.25 -7.54 4.84
C LEU A 55 -18.80 -8.53 5.93
N VAL A 56 -18.52 -7.97 7.10
CA VAL A 56 -18.17 -8.68 8.32
C VAL A 56 -19.38 -9.49 8.79
N GLU A 57 -19.21 -10.77 9.09
CA GLU A 57 -20.28 -11.62 9.66
C GLU A 57 -19.91 -12.04 11.09
N GLY A 58 -20.91 -12.22 11.94
CA GLY A 58 -20.73 -12.73 13.29
C GLY A 58 -20.54 -11.65 14.36
N ARG A 59 -20.12 -12.09 15.56
CA ARG A 59 -19.94 -11.21 16.72
C ARG A 59 -18.84 -10.20 16.44
N ARG A 60 -19.10 -8.93 16.75
CA ARG A 60 -18.13 -7.86 16.51
C ARG A 60 -17.23 -7.70 17.73
N PRO A 61 -15.89 -7.57 17.55
CA PRO A 61 -15.01 -7.16 18.63
C PRO A 61 -15.32 -5.72 19.04
N PRO A 62 -15.25 -5.38 20.33
CA PRO A 62 -15.35 -3.99 20.76
C PRO A 62 -14.08 -3.24 20.34
N LEU A 63 -14.23 -1.96 19.99
CA LEU A 63 -13.13 -1.13 19.44
C LEU A 63 -11.93 -1.01 20.39
N TRP A 64 -12.13 -1.07 21.70
CA TRP A 64 -11.03 -1.00 22.66
C TRP A 64 -10.05 -2.16 22.57
N VAL A 65 -10.45 -3.33 22.05
CA VAL A 65 -9.57 -4.52 21.93
C VAL A 65 -8.41 -4.28 20.95
N PRO A 66 -8.65 -3.96 19.66
CA PRO A 66 -7.55 -3.67 18.75
C PRO A 66 -6.75 -2.44 19.17
N LEU A 67 -7.39 -1.43 19.77
CA LEU A 67 -6.68 -0.24 20.28
C LEU A 67 -5.73 -0.59 21.44
N LEU A 68 -6.14 -1.48 22.36
CA LEU A 68 -5.29 -1.97 23.43
C LEU A 68 -4.10 -2.76 22.89
N LEU A 69 -4.32 -3.63 21.89
CA LEU A 69 -3.25 -4.38 21.25
C LEU A 69 -2.22 -3.45 20.59
N VAL A 70 -2.69 -2.42 19.85
CA VAL A 70 -1.81 -1.39 19.29
C VAL A 70 -1.06 -0.64 20.39
N ALA A 71 -1.74 -0.25 21.47
CA ALA A 71 -1.10 0.43 22.60
C ALA A 71 -0.01 -0.43 23.27
N VAL A 72 -0.22 -1.75 23.38
CA VAL A 72 0.79 -2.69 23.88
C VAL A 72 2.00 -2.77 22.94
N ILE A 73 1.78 -2.85 21.62
CA ILE A 73 2.87 -2.89 20.62
C ILE A 73 3.70 -1.60 20.71
N VAL A 74 3.04 -0.44 20.67
CA VAL A 74 3.70 0.86 20.76
C VAL A 74 4.39 1.04 22.13
N GLY A 75 3.74 0.61 23.21
CA GLY A 75 4.32 0.66 24.56
C GLY A 75 5.58 -0.20 24.69
N ARG A 76 5.62 -1.37 24.05
CA ARG A 76 6.84 -2.18 23.96
C ARG A 76 7.94 -1.49 23.17
N ALA A 77 7.62 -0.89 22.02
CA ALA A 77 8.59 -0.14 21.23
C ALA A 77 9.16 1.05 22.03
N ALA A 78 8.31 1.78 22.75
CA ALA A 78 8.71 2.88 23.63
C ALA A 78 9.60 2.40 24.79
N LEU A 79 9.30 1.24 25.39
CA LEU A 79 10.14 0.66 26.42
C LEU A 79 11.53 0.29 25.89
N THR A 80 11.62 -0.32 24.69
CA THR A 80 12.90 -0.60 24.01
C THR A 80 13.72 0.69 23.84
N TRP A 81 13.07 1.78 23.42
CA TRP A 81 13.70 3.08 23.27
C TRP A 81 14.21 3.64 24.61
N LEU A 82 13.36 3.65 25.65
CA LEU A 82 13.71 4.14 26.99
C LEU A 82 14.85 3.35 27.64
N GLN A 83 14.95 2.05 27.33
CA GLN A 83 16.03 1.19 27.82
C GLN A 83 17.33 1.35 27.03
N GLY A 84 17.36 2.15 25.95
CA GLY A 84 18.49 2.24 25.03
C GLY A 84 18.77 0.93 24.29
N ALA A 85 17.80 0.01 24.24
CA ALA A 85 17.95 -1.33 23.66
C ALA A 85 17.63 -1.35 22.16
N GLN A 86 17.94 -0.26 21.46
CA GLN A 86 17.59 -0.07 20.05
C GLN A 86 18.34 -1.07 19.15
N HIS A 87 17.71 -1.43 18.03
CA HIS A 87 18.23 -2.35 17.03
C HIS A 87 18.27 -1.64 15.67
N PRO A 88 19.34 -0.90 15.35
CA PRO A 88 19.43 -0.15 14.10
C PRO A 88 19.27 -1.05 12.87
N ASP A 89 19.74 -2.29 12.96
CA ASP A 89 19.66 -3.29 11.89
C ASP A 89 18.54 -4.32 12.11
N ILE A 90 17.31 -3.85 12.34
CA ILE A 90 16.13 -4.71 12.55
C ILE A 90 16.00 -5.82 11.49
N VAL A 91 16.39 -5.51 10.25
CA VAL A 91 16.41 -6.43 9.10
C VAL A 91 17.42 -7.57 9.29
N ILE A 92 18.62 -7.26 9.76
CA ILE A 92 19.64 -8.28 10.04
C ILE A 92 19.15 -9.18 11.18
N VAL A 93 18.49 -8.60 12.18
CA VAL A 93 17.93 -9.37 13.30
C VAL A 93 16.82 -10.32 12.84
N LEU A 94 15.96 -9.90 11.91
CA LEU A 94 14.88 -10.71 11.34
C LEU A 94 15.36 -11.95 10.58
N THR A 95 16.63 -11.97 10.15
CA THR A 95 17.18 -13.08 9.37
C THR A 95 18.13 -13.99 10.15
N GLN A 96 18.64 -13.52 11.29
CA GLN A 96 19.63 -14.23 12.10
C GLN A 96 19.02 -15.01 13.26
N ARG A 97 17.92 -14.53 13.85
CA ARG A 97 17.27 -15.19 15.00
C ARG A 97 15.76 -15.11 14.91
N VAL A 98 15.10 -16.11 15.49
CA VAL A 98 13.65 -16.08 15.65
C VAL A 98 13.28 -14.99 16.66
N TRP A 99 12.38 -14.11 16.26
CA TRP A 99 11.89 -13.02 17.08
C TRP A 99 10.73 -13.50 17.95
N VAL A 100 11.09 -13.96 19.14
CA VAL A 100 10.15 -14.51 20.14
C VAL A 100 9.02 -13.52 20.45
N GLY A 101 9.32 -12.21 20.47
CA GLY A 101 8.31 -11.17 20.68
C GLY A 101 7.16 -11.23 19.68
N GLU A 102 7.47 -11.36 18.39
CA GLU A 102 6.47 -11.43 17.32
C GLU A 102 5.69 -12.73 17.33
N LEU A 103 6.35 -13.86 17.64
CA LEU A 103 5.65 -15.14 17.81
C LEU A 103 4.66 -15.09 18.97
N VAL A 104 5.06 -14.51 20.11
CA VAL A 104 4.18 -14.31 21.24
C VAL A 104 3.05 -13.36 20.87
N GLY A 105 3.34 -12.25 20.17
CA GLY A 105 2.33 -11.31 19.67
C GLY A 105 1.30 -12.00 18.78
N ALA A 106 1.75 -12.75 17.77
CA ALA A 106 0.91 -13.53 16.87
C ALA A 106 0.03 -14.53 17.64
N ALA A 107 0.62 -15.29 18.57
CA ALA A 107 -0.11 -16.25 19.41
C ALA A 107 -1.16 -15.54 20.29
N VAL A 108 -0.82 -14.40 20.88
CA VAL A 108 -1.74 -13.60 21.71
C VAL A 108 -2.91 -13.10 20.88
N VAL A 109 -2.70 -12.51 19.71
CA VAL A 109 -3.82 -11.99 18.90
C VAL A 109 -4.71 -13.11 18.37
N VAL A 110 -4.13 -14.25 17.99
CA VAL A 110 -4.91 -15.45 17.63
C VAL A 110 -5.74 -15.92 18.82
N GLY A 111 -5.14 -16.02 20.01
CA GLY A 111 -5.83 -16.38 21.24
C GLY A 111 -6.99 -15.43 21.57
N VAL A 112 -6.77 -14.11 21.47
CA VAL A 112 -7.80 -13.09 21.66
C VAL A 112 -8.97 -13.29 20.68
N VAL A 113 -8.69 -13.56 19.41
CA VAL A 113 -9.73 -13.82 18.40
C VAL A 113 -10.52 -15.09 18.70
N LEU A 114 -9.84 -16.17 19.13
CA LEU A 114 -10.47 -17.44 19.46
C LEU A 114 -11.36 -17.32 20.70
N VAL A 115 -10.84 -16.73 21.79
CA VAL A 115 -11.59 -16.51 23.05
C VAL A 115 -12.77 -15.57 22.84
N GLY A 116 -12.58 -14.49 22.07
CA GLY A 116 -13.66 -13.55 21.72
C GLY A 116 -14.72 -14.14 20.78
N ARG A 117 -14.44 -15.31 20.19
CA ARG A 117 -15.25 -15.99 19.17
C ARG A 117 -15.45 -15.15 17.91
N TRP A 118 -14.40 -14.42 17.51
CA TRP A 118 -14.42 -13.45 16.41
C TRP A 118 -13.80 -13.99 15.11
N TRP A 119 -13.46 -15.28 15.03
CA TRP A 119 -12.78 -15.85 13.84
C TRP A 119 -13.56 -15.64 12.53
N ARG A 120 -14.89 -15.63 12.57
CA ARG A 120 -15.74 -15.32 11.39
C ARG A 120 -15.74 -13.83 11.04
N SER A 121 -15.76 -12.94 12.03
CA SER A 121 -15.79 -11.49 11.79
C SER A 121 -14.43 -10.96 11.32
N VAL A 122 -13.36 -11.48 11.91
CA VAL A 122 -11.97 -11.20 11.54
C VAL A 122 -11.66 -11.77 10.14
N GLY A 123 -12.27 -12.91 9.77
CA GLY A 123 -12.17 -13.49 8.44
C GLY A 123 -11.15 -14.62 8.33
N TYR A 124 -10.87 -15.35 9.42
CA TYR A 124 -10.04 -16.56 9.37
C TYR A 124 -10.68 -17.69 8.56
N VAL A 125 -12.00 -17.67 8.38
CA VAL A 125 -12.71 -18.67 7.57
C VAL A 125 -12.60 -18.28 6.09
N PRO A 126 -11.99 -19.12 5.22
CA PRO A 126 -11.97 -18.87 3.79
C PRO A 126 -13.39 -18.80 3.24
N ARG A 127 -13.63 -17.87 2.31
CA ARG A 127 -14.91 -17.78 1.63
C ARG A 127 -14.73 -18.04 0.13
N PRO A 128 -15.52 -18.95 -0.48
CA PRO A 128 -15.41 -19.24 -1.90
C PRO A 128 -15.83 -18.03 -2.72
N GLY A 129 -15.14 -17.74 -3.83
CA GLY A 129 -15.53 -16.70 -4.79
C GLY A 129 -14.64 -15.47 -4.87
N ALA A 130 -13.36 -15.56 -4.51
CA ALA A 130 -12.37 -14.58 -4.98
C ALA A 130 -12.31 -14.62 -6.51
N GLY A 131 -12.50 -13.47 -7.17
CA GLY A 131 -12.44 -13.38 -8.64
C GLY A 131 -11.06 -13.78 -9.17
N LEU A 132 -11.02 -14.40 -10.35
CA LEU A 132 -9.79 -14.88 -11.00
C LEU A 132 -8.68 -13.82 -11.02
N ALA A 133 -9.01 -12.57 -11.33
CA ALA A 133 -8.05 -11.47 -11.35
C ALA A 133 -7.30 -11.27 -10.03
N VAL A 134 -7.97 -11.36 -8.88
CA VAL A 134 -7.31 -11.19 -7.57
C VAL A 134 -6.37 -12.35 -7.29
N ARG A 135 -6.75 -13.58 -7.69
CA ARG A 135 -5.88 -14.76 -7.55
C ARG A 135 -4.64 -14.63 -8.42
N LEU A 136 -4.79 -14.20 -9.67
CA LEU A 136 -3.67 -14.02 -10.60
C LEU A 136 -2.70 -12.95 -10.11
N ILE A 137 -3.20 -11.81 -9.61
CA ILE A 137 -2.33 -10.77 -9.05
C ILE A 137 -1.60 -11.30 -7.81
N ALA A 138 -2.30 -11.96 -6.88
CA ALA A 138 -1.67 -12.54 -5.70
C ALA A 138 -0.59 -13.58 -6.03
N VAL A 139 -0.82 -14.42 -7.05
CA VAL A 139 0.19 -15.38 -7.54
C VAL A 139 1.38 -14.66 -8.16
N ALA A 140 1.16 -13.63 -8.97
CA ALA A 140 2.23 -12.82 -9.56
C ALA A 140 3.09 -12.15 -8.47
N GLU A 141 2.45 -11.54 -7.46
CA GLU A 141 3.13 -10.95 -6.31
C GLU A 141 3.96 -11.99 -5.55
N ALA A 142 3.39 -13.17 -5.30
CA ALA A 142 4.09 -14.24 -4.62
C ALA A 142 5.33 -14.71 -5.40
N VAL A 143 5.22 -14.87 -6.72
CA VAL A 143 6.36 -15.25 -7.57
C VAL A 143 7.45 -14.18 -7.54
N ILE A 144 7.09 -12.90 -7.63
CA ILE A 144 8.05 -11.80 -7.61
C ILE A 144 8.75 -11.72 -6.26
N CYS A 145 8.01 -11.80 -5.14
CA CYS A 145 8.58 -11.74 -3.79
C CYS A 145 9.51 -12.93 -3.53
N LEU A 146 9.06 -14.15 -3.85
CA LEU A 146 9.89 -15.36 -3.69
C LEU A 146 11.11 -15.33 -4.60
N GLY A 147 10.97 -14.81 -5.82
CA GLY A 147 12.08 -14.63 -6.76
C GLY A 147 13.15 -13.71 -6.19
N LEU A 148 12.77 -12.58 -5.58
CA LEU A 148 13.71 -11.69 -4.90
C LEU A 148 14.37 -12.35 -3.68
N VAL A 149 13.60 -13.03 -2.82
CA VAL A 149 14.14 -13.75 -1.66
C VAL A 149 15.17 -14.81 -2.10
N ALA A 150 14.85 -15.58 -3.14
CA ALA A 150 15.75 -16.59 -3.68
C ALA A 150 17.02 -15.98 -4.29
N ALA A 151 16.87 -14.94 -5.13
CA ALA A 151 17.99 -14.24 -5.76
C ALA A 151 18.92 -13.59 -4.72
N ALA A 152 18.34 -12.96 -3.70
CA ALA A 152 19.08 -12.33 -2.61
C ALA A 152 19.88 -13.35 -1.81
N GLY A 153 19.26 -14.47 -1.43
CA GLY A 153 19.95 -15.51 -0.69
C GLY A 153 21.04 -16.22 -1.51
N ALA A 154 20.81 -16.44 -2.80
CA ALA A 154 21.82 -17.00 -3.71
C ALA A 154 23.02 -16.06 -3.88
N ALA A 155 22.80 -14.75 -4.05
CA ALA A 155 23.87 -13.77 -4.21
C ALA A 155 24.77 -13.64 -2.96
N GLN A 156 24.19 -13.89 -1.79
CA GLN A 156 24.87 -13.81 -0.49
C GLN A 156 25.38 -15.16 0.01
N GLY A 157 25.07 -16.27 -0.67
CA GLY A 157 25.46 -17.61 -0.22
C GLY A 157 24.85 -18.00 1.14
N VAL A 158 23.62 -17.57 1.42
CA VAL A 158 23.00 -17.81 2.74
C VAL A 158 22.69 -19.29 2.97
N ALA A 159 22.84 -19.75 4.21
CA ALA A 159 22.50 -21.12 4.59
C ALA A 159 20.97 -21.35 4.62
N PRO A 160 20.46 -22.59 4.43
CA PRO A 160 19.03 -22.91 4.47
C PRO A 160 18.29 -22.41 5.71
N ARG A 161 18.98 -22.36 6.87
CA ARG A 161 18.44 -21.83 8.13
C ARG A 161 17.95 -20.37 8.02
N TRP A 162 18.58 -19.57 7.16
CA TRP A 162 18.23 -18.16 6.95
C TRP A 162 16.80 -18.03 6.42
N TYR A 163 16.44 -18.85 5.43
CA TYR A 163 15.09 -18.86 4.85
C TYR A 163 14.04 -19.30 5.86
N ALA A 164 14.36 -20.31 6.70
CA ALA A 164 13.45 -20.80 7.73
C ALA A 164 13.20 -19.72 8.80
N VAL A 165 14.25 -19.07 9.30
CA VAL A 165 14.14 -17.99 10.29
C VAL A 165 13.34 -16.81 9.71
N LEU A 166 13.67 -16.39 8.48
CA LEU A 166 12.95 -15.31 7.80
C LEU A 166 11.47 -15.65 7.66
N ALA A 167 11.15 -16.83 7.13
CA ALA A 167 9.77 -17.27 6.92
C ALA A 167 8.95 -17.31 8.22
N VAL A 168 9.54 -17.78 9.32
CA VAL A 168 8.87 -17.81 10.64
C VAL A 168 8.59 -16.39 11.12
N ASN A 169 9.58 -15.50 11.06
CA ASN A 169 9.44 -14.13 11.55
C ASN A 169 8.40 -13.33 10.75
N VAL A 170 8.49 -13.32 9.43
CA VAL A 170 7.57 -12.56 8.56
C VAL A 170 6.16 -13.14 8.56
N LEU A 171 6.00 -14.45 8.78
CA LEU A 171 4.68 -15.04 8.99
C LEU A 171 4.07 -14.61 10.33
N ALA A 172 4.88 -14.56 11.40
CA ALA A 172 4.43 -14.08 12.70
C ALA A 172 3.97 -12.62 12.63
N ILE A 173 4.77 -11.76 11.98
CA ILE A 173 4.43 -10.34 11.75
C ILE A 173 3.14 -10.23 10.92
N GLY A 174 3.05 -10.95 9.79
CA GLY A 174 1.85 -10.94 8.95
C GLY A 174 0.60 -11.39 9.70
N VAL A 175 0.68 -12.45 10.52
CA VAL A 175 -0.44 -12.87 11.37
C VAL A 175 -0.81 -11.79 12.37
N LEU A 176 0.18 -11.23 13.08
CA LEU A 176 -0.03 -10.20 14.09
C LEU A 176 -0.74 -8.98 13.49
N GLU A 177 -0.12 -8.36 12.50
CA GLU A 177 -0.54 -7.07 11.97
C GLU A 177 -1.85 -7.18 11.20
N GLU A 178 -2.01 -8.18 10.31
CA GLU A 178 -3.25 -8.32 9.56
C GLU A 178 -4.43 -8.69 10.48
N THR A 179 -4.19 -9.50 11.52
CA THR A 179 -5.23 -9.79 12.53
C THR A 179 -5.64 -8.52 13.28
N VAL A 180 -4.70 -7.64 13.64
CA VAL A 180 -5.01 -6.38 14.32
C VAL A 180 -5.75 -5.42 13.38
N PHE A 181 -5.22 -5.13 12.20
CA PHE A 181 -5.74 -4.05 11.34
C PHE A 181 -6.89 -4.49 10.43
N ARG A 182 -6.73 -5.60 9.69
CA ARG A 182 -7.72 -6.08 8.70
C ARG A 182 -8.70 -7.08 9.29
N GLY A 183 -8.39 -7.57 10.49
CA GLY A 183 -9.25 -8.39 11.32
C GLY A 183 -10.05 -7.59 12.34
N LEU A 184 -9.44 -7.35 13.50
CA LEU A 184 -10.08 -6.83 14.70
C LEU A 184 -10.52 -5.37 14.52
N LEU A 185 -9.61 -4.47 14.12
CA LEU A 185 -9.93 -3.06 13.91
C LEU A 185 -11.00 -2.92 12.83
N TRP A 186 -10.80 -3.56 11.68
CA TRP A 186 -11.80 -3.63 10.61
C TRP A 186 -13.19 -4.06 11.12
N ALA A 187 -13.26 -5.16 11.87
CA ALA A 187 -14.52 -5.71 12.37
C ALA A 187 -15.18 -4.84 13.46
N SER A 188 -14.40 -4.04 14.18
CA SER A 188 -14.86 -3.18 15.28
C SER A 188 -15.36 -1.79 14.85
N LEU A 189 -14.93 -1.27 13.70
CA LEU A 189 -15.32 0.06 13.22
C LEU A 189 -16.83 0.17 12.94
N PRO A 190 -17.49 1.33 13.08
CA PRO A 190 -18.96 1.41 13.00
C PRO A 190 -19.56 0.79 11.72
N ALA A 191 -20.64 0.01 11.85
CA ALA A 191 -21.25 -0.67 10.68
C ALA A 191 -21.81 0.30 9.64
N ARG A 192 -22.20 1.49 10.09
CA ARG A 192 -22.70 2.58 9.24
C ARG A 192 -21.61 3.26 8.41
N TRP A 193 -20.33 2.96 8.65
CA TRP A 193 -19.25 3.56 7.88
C TRP A 193 -19.18 2.97 6.49
N PRO A 194 -18.97 3.81 5.46
CA PRO A 194 -18.67 3.32 4.13
C PRO A 194 -17.40 2.47 4.15
N VAL A 195 -17.34 1.47 3.26
CA VAL A 195 -16.21 0.56 3.14
C VAL A 195 -14.93 1.31 2.80
N SER A 196 -15.02 2.36 1.95
CA SER A 196 -13.86 3.20 1.63
C SER A 196 -13.24 3.85 2.88
N ARG A 197 -14.05 4.21 3.87
CA ARG A 197 -13.59 4.82 5.13
C ARG A 197 -12.95 3.79 6.05
N VAL A 198 -13.55 2.61 6.16
CA VAL A 198 -12.97 1.48 6.93
C VAL A 198 -11.61 1.11 6.36
N LEU A 199 -11.52 0.99 5.02
CA LEU A 199 -10.28 0.70 4.31
C LEU A 199 -9.22 1.78 4.57
N LEU A 200 -9.57 3.06 4.44
CA LEU A 200 -8.64 4.16 4.69
C LEU A 200 -8.12 4.16 6.15
N VAL A 201 -9.02 4.06 7.13
CA VAL A 201 -8.65 4.16 8.55
C VAL A 201 -7.75 2.99 8.98
N THR A 202 -8.06 1.77 8.54
CA THR A 202 -7.23 0.60 8.85
C THR A 202 -5.85 0.69 8.18
N SER A 203 -5.76 1.21 6.95
CA SER A 203 -4.48 1.41 6.26
C SER A 203 -3.64 2.55 6.82
N LEU A 204 -4.26 3.67 7.23
CA LEU A 204 -3.56 4.73 7.93
C LEU A 204 -3.06 4.27 9.30
N GLY A 205 -3.86 3.51 10.05
CA GLY A 205 -3.42 2.92 11.32
C GLY A 205 -2.24 1.96 11.15
N PHE A 206 -2.27 1.16 10.09
CA PHE A 206 -1.17 0.26 9.72
C PHE A 206 0.13 1.01 9.43
N GLY A 207 0.09 2.05 8.58
CA GLY A 207 1.28 2.88 8.34
C GLY A 207 1.73 3.67 9.57
N ALA A 208 0.80 4.18 10.36
CA ALA A 208 1.14 4.90 11.60
C ALA A 208 1.87 4.00 12.60
N LEU A 209 1.53 2.71 12.69
CA LEU A 209 2.25 1.76 13.54
C LEU A 209 3.73 1.67 13.13
N HIS A 210 4.04 1.76 11.84
CA HIS A 210 5.41 1.67 11.34
C HIS A 210 6.27 2.88 11.73
N VAL A 211 5.67 4.03 12.06
CA VAL A 211 6.43 5.14 12.66
C VAL A 211 7.02 4.73 14.02
N ALA A 212 6.37 3.80 14.74
CA ALA A 212 6.91 3.26 15.98
C ALA A 212 8.20 2.43 15.78
N ASN A 213 8.53 2.03 14.55
CA ASN A 213 9.83 1.43 14.27
C ASN A 213 10.98 2.40 14.55
N GLY A 214 10.75 3.72 14.48
CA GLY A 214 11.74 4.72 14.88
C GLY A 214 12.11 4.63 16.38
N LEU A 215 11.20 4.16 17.23
CA LEU A 215 11.50 3.86 18.64
C LEU A 215 12.41 2.63 18.75
N VAL A 216 12.20 1.62 17.90
CA VAL A 216 12.97 0.37 17.91
C VAL A 216 14.36 0.55 17.29
N THR A 217 14.46 1.28 16.18
CA THR A 217 15.70 1.42 15.39
C THR A 217 16.49 2.66 15.74
N GLY A 218 15.82 3.72 16.21
CA GLY A 218 16.40 5.07 16.34
C GLY A 218 16.40 5.88 15.04
N ASP A 219 16.05 5.26 13.90
CA ASP A 219 15.98 5.92 12.60
C ASP A 219 14.54 6.33 12.28
N TRP A 220 14.17 7.53 12.72
CA TRP A 220 12.87 8.13 12.46
C TRP A 220 12.64 8.46 10.99
N GLY A 221 13.70 8.81 10.25
CA GLY A 221 13.60 9.15 8.83
C GLY A 221 13.17 7.93 8.01
N ALA A 222 13.86 6.80 8.22
CA ALA A 222 13.50 5.54 7.60
C ALA A 222 12.11 5.07 8.04
N ALA A 223 11.75 5.20 9.33
CA ALA A 223 10.44 4.80 9.83
C ALA A 223 9.28 5.60 9.21
N VAL A 224 9.44 6.91 9.01
CA VAL A 224 8.45 7.75 8.32
C VAL A 224 8.34 7.39 6.84
N LEU A 225 9.46 7.20 6.16
CA LEU A 225 9.44 6.77 4.75
C LEU A 225 8.77 5.39 4.60
N GLN A 226 9.08 4.46 5.50
CA GLN A 226 8.43 3.16 5.58
C GLN A 226 6.91 3.32 5.75
N ALA A 227 6.46 4.14 6.71
CA ALA A 227 5.04 4.43 6.92
C ALA A 227 4.34 4.96 5.66
N ILE A 228 4.99 5.84 4.90
CA ILE A 228 4.47 6.38 3.63
C ILE A 228 4.32 5.27 2.59
N VAL A 229 5.31 4.39 2.45
CA VAL A 229 5.32 3.29 1.47
C VAL A 229 4.31 2.20 1.83
N VAL A 230 4.24 1.80 3.10
CA VAL A 230 3.40 0.67 3.53
C VAL A 230 1.92 1.06 3.71
N THR A 231 1.59 2.36 3.83
CA THR A 231 0.19 2.81 3.90
C THR A 231 -0.62 2.43 2.65
N PRO A 232 -0.18 2.76 1.41
CA PRO A 232 -0.80 2.27 0.18
C PRO A 232 -0.83 0.75 0.05
N LEU A 233 0.23 0.05 0.48
CA LEU A 233 0.27 -1.41 0.50
C LEU A 233 -0.82 -1.97 1.44
N GLY A 234 -1.06 -1.28 2.55
CA GLY A 234 -2.17 -1.55 3.44
C GLY A 234 -3.55 -1.40 2.78
N LEU A 235 -3.74 -0.45 1.87
CA LEU A 235 -4.97 -0.37 1.05
C LEU A 235 -5.09 -1.59 0.16
N TRP A 236 -4.00 -2.02 -0.47
CA TRP A 236 -3.99 -3.21 -1.30
C TRP A 236 -4.37 -4.48 -0.53
N PHE A 237 -3.76 -4.74 0.63
CA PHE A 237 -4.12 -5.90 1.47
C PHE A 237 -5.57 -5.84 1.95
N GLY A 238 -6.09 -4.64 2.25
CA GLY A 238 -7.50 -4.44 2.56
C GLY A 238 -8.42 -4.72 1.36
N VAL A 239 -8.01 -4.40 0.13
CA VAL A 239 -8.73 -4.77 -1.09
C VAL A 239 -8.73 -6.28 -1.30
N VAL A 240 -7.60 -6.96 -1.10
CA VAL A 240 -7.53 -8.42 -1.14
C VAL A 240 -8.49 -9.02 -0.11
N ARG A 241 -8.48 -8.52 1.12
CA ARG A 241 -9.40 -8.96 2.20
C ARG A 241 -10.87 -8.75 1.83
N LEU A 242 -11.22 -7.62 1.21
CA LEU A 242 -12.56 -7.29 0.75
C LEU A 242 -13.06 -8.22 -0.35
N ARG A 243 -12.17 -8.56 -1.28
CA ARG A 243 -12.51 -9.36 -2.47
C ARG A 243 -12.57 -10.85 -2.18
N THR A 244 -11.68 -11.33 -1.32
CA THR A 244 -11.60 -12.75 -0.94
C THR A 244 -12.55 -13.07 0.22
N GLY A 245 -12.81 -12.09 1.09
CA GLY A 245 -13.48 -12.34 2.37
C GLY A 245 -12.62 -13.13 3.36
N TRP A 246 -11.35 -13.40 3.03
CA TRP A 246 -10.45 -14.27 3.77
C TRP A 246 -9.20 -13.49 4.18
N LEU A 247 -8.91 -13.48 5.48
CA LEU A 247 -7.75 -12.80 6.04
C LEU A 247 -6.44 -13.52 5.74
N GLY A 248 -6.46 -14.85 5.57
CA GLY A 248 -5.26 -15.62 5.25
C GLY A 248 -4.59 -15.22 3.94
N ALA A 249 -5.35 -14.75 2.95
CA ALA A 249 -4.77 -14.20 1.72
C ALA A 249 -3.95 -12.93 1.99
N SER A 250 -4.47 -12.02 2.83
CA SER A 250 -3.75 -10.80 3.21
C SER A 250 -2.54 -11.11 4.08
N ILE A 251 -2.66 -12.05 5.04
CA ILE A 251 -1.53 -12.54 5.85
C ILE A 251 -0.41 -13.06 4.94
N GLY A 252 -0.73 -13.96 4.02
CA GLY A 252 0.26 -14.55 3.13
C GLY A 252 0.96 -13.52 2.23
N LEU A 253 0.19 -12.63 1.61
CA LEU A 253 0.77 -11.57 0.77
C LEU A 253 1.63 -10.60 1.59
N HIS A 254 1.15 -10.17 2.75
CA HIS A 254 1.92 -9.31 3.64
C HIS A 254 3.26 -9.96 4.02
N SER A 255 3.22 -11.19 4.52
CA SER A 255 4.44 -11.93 4.89
C SER A 255 5.42 -12.09 3.72
N LEU A 256 4.93 -12.24 2.49
CA LEU A 256 5.78 -12.30 1.30
C LEU A 256 6.44 -10.96 0.96
N HIS A 257 5.70 -9.85 1.07
CA HIS A 257 6.25 -8.52 0.91
C HIS A 257 7.30 -8.20 1.98
N ASP A 258 7.07 -8.59 3.24
CA ASP A 258 8.04 -8.44 4.31
C ASP A 258 9.29 -9.27 4.07
N ALA A 259 9.14 -10.52 3.60
CA ALA A 259 10.26 -11.37 3.24
C ALA A 259 11.11 -10.75 2.13
N ALA A 260 10.46 -10.23 1.09
CA ALA A 260 11.12 -9.58 -0.03
C ALA A 260 11.81 -8.27 0.37
N GLY A 261 11.15 -7.44 1.19
CA GLY A 261 11.74 -6.22 1.76
C GLY A 261 12.94 -6.51 2.66
N ALA A 262 12.85 -7.55 3.51
CA ALA A 262 13.98 -7.98 4.34
C ALA A 262 15.14 -8.52 3.50
N ALA A 263 14.86 -9.27 2.45
CA ALA A 263 15.86 -9.76 1.51
C ALA A 263 16.57 -8.62 0.76
N LEU A 264 15.81 -7.62 0.29
CA LEU A 264 16.35 -6.41 -0.33
C LEU A 264 17.24 -5.62 0.63
N ALA A 265 16.77 -5.40 1.86
CA ALA A 265 17.53 -4.67 2.85
C ALA A 265 18.79 -5.43 3.32
N THR A 266 18.77 -6.78 3.31
CA THR A 266 19.98 -7.57 3.55
C THR A 266 20.98 -7.43 2.39
N LEU A 267 20.51 -7.42 1.14
CA LEU A 267 21.36 -7.18 -0.04
C LEU A 267 22.03 -5.81 0.00
N THR A 268 21.30 -4.76 0.40
CA THR A 268 21.87 -3.41 0.49
C THR A 268 22.82 -3.28 1.67
N ALA A 269 22.45 -3.80 2.85
CA ALA A 269 23.27 -3.71 4.06
C ALA A 269 24.57 -4.55 3.99
N SER A 270 24.55 -5.70 3.31
CA SER A 270 25.73 -6.54 3.13
C SER A 270 26.82 -5.89 2.26
N GLY A 271 26.50 -4.81 1.55
CA GLY A 271 27.43 -4.16 0.62
C GLY A 271 27.81 -5.04 -0.58
N VAL A 272 27.22 -6.22 -0.75
CA VAL A 272 27.58 -7.18 -1.82
C VAL A 272 27.45 -6.55 -3.21
N LEU A 273 26.43 -5.73 -3.42
CA LEU A 273 26.25 -5.00 -4.69
C LEU A 273 27.33 -3.92 -4.88
N SER A 274 27.61 -3.15 -3.83
CA SER A 274 28.63 -2.10 -3.85
C SER A 274 30.04 -2.66 -4.03
N GLN A 275 30.35 -3.78 -3.37
CA GLN A 275 31.62 -4.49 -3.48
C GLN A 275 31.83 -5.03 -4.89
N ARG A 276 30.82 -5.72 -5.45
CA ARG A 276 30.89 -6.19 -6.84
C ARG A 276 31.09 -5.05 -7.83
N ALA A 277 30.37 -3.94 -7.65
CA ALA A 277 30.55 -2.75 -8.48
C ALA A 277 31.98 -2.18 -8.37
N ALA A 278 32.55 -2.10 -7.15
CA ALA A 278 33.91 -1.63 -6.93
C ALA A 278 34.96 -2.57 -7.53
N GLU A 279 34.73 -3.88 -7.46
CA GLU A 279 35.58 -4.92 -8.04
C GLU A 279 35.37 -5.09 -9.56
N HIS A 280 34.55 -4.25 -10.19
CA HIS A 280 34.17 -4.35 -11.61
C HIS A 280 33.62 -5.73 -11.99
N LEU A 281 33.01 -6.42 -11.01
CA LEU A 281 32.31 -7.68 -11.20
C LEU A 281 30.88 -7.42 -11.61
N ASP A 282 30.37 -8.24 -12.51
CA ASP A 282 28.98 -8.19 -12.90
C ASP A 282 28.06 -8.46 -11.70
N ILE A 283 27.06 -7.58 -11.54
CA ILE A 283 25.91 -7.88 -10.68
C ILE A 283 25.12 -8.96 -11.42
N PRO A 284 24.82 -10.11 -10.78
CA PRO A 284 24.06 -11.17 -11.43
C PRO A 284 22.75 -10.60 -11.99
N ALA A 285 22.51 -10.75 -13.29
CA ALA A 285 21.34 -10.18 -13.95
C ALA A 285 20.02 -10.59 -13.27
N GLY A 286 19.96 -11.82 -12.73
CA GLY A 286 18.82 -12.30 -11.96
C GLY A 286 18.52 -11.50 -10.69
N VAL A 287 19.55 -10.99 -9.99
CA VAL A 287 19.37 -10.13 -8.81
C VAL A 287 18.80 -8.78 -9.21
N LEU A 288 19.39 -8.14 -10.23
CA LEU A 288 18.90 -6.86 -10.74
C LEU A 288 17.44 -6.96 -11.23
N LEU A 289 17.13 -7.99 -12.02
CA LEU A 289 15.78 -8.23 -12.51
C LEU A 289 14.78 -8.47 -11.36
N ALA A 290 15.16 -9.22 -10.33
CA ALA A 290 14.29 -9.49 -9.20
C ALA A 290 14.01 -8.22 -8.36
N VAL A 291 15.03 -7.38 -8.14
CA VAL A 291 14.86 -6.08 -7.46
C VAL A 291 13.94 -5.17 -8.26
N LEU A 292 14.20 -4.98 -9.56
CA LEU A 292 13.37 -4.15 -10.42
C LEU A 292 11.93 -4.65 -10.51
N ALA A 293 11.73 -5.97 -10.60
CA ALA A 293 10.41 -6.58 -10.62
C ALA A 293 9.66 -6.33 -9.29
N PHE A 294 10.35 -6.43 -8.15
CA PHE A 294 9.76 -6.17 -6.83
C PHE A 294 9.36 -4.71 -6.66
N GLU A 295 10.25 -3.77 -7.00
CA GLU A 295 9.94 -2.33 -6.93
C GLU A 295 8.77 -1.96 -7.85
N ALA A 296 8.77 -2.48 -9.09
CA ALA A 296 7.65 -2.28 -10.02
C ALA A 296 6.34 -2.88 -9.48
N ALA A 297 6.39 -4.06 -8.86
CA ALA A 297 5.24 -4.67 -8.21
C ALA A 297 4.74 -3.81 -7.05
N LEU A 298 5.63 -3.34 -6.17
CA LEU A 298 5.30 -2.50 -5.02
C LEU A 298 4.58 -1.21 -5.44
N VAL A 299 5.12 -0.50 -6.44
CA VAL A 299 4.49 0.69 -7.01
C VAL A 299 3.13 0.35 -7.62
N THR A 300 3.05 -0.74 -8.39
CA THR A 300 1.81 -1.17 -9.06
C THR A 300 0.70 -1.45 -8.05
N VAL A 301 1.00 -2.18 -6.97
CA VAL A 301 -0.01 -2.59 -5.99
C VAL A 301 -0.40 -1.43 -5.08
N ALA A 302 0.54 -0.53 -4.75
CA ALA A 302 0.27 0.72 -4.07
C ALA A 302 -0.71 1.59 -4.88
N VAL A 303 -0.42 1.81 -6.16
CA VAL A 303 -1.29 2.57 -7.06
C VAL A 303 -2.65 1.88 -7.22
N ALA A 304 -2.67 0.56 -7.40
CA ALA A 304 -3.92 -0.20 -7.51
C ALA A 304 -4.78 -0.07 -6.25
N GLY A 305 -4.18 -0.17 -5.05
CA GLY A 305 -4.86 0.04 -3.77
C GLY A 305 -5.51 1.41 -3.68
N VAL A 306 -4.77 2.48 -4.02
CA VAL A 306 -5.28 3.86 -4.04
C VAL A 306 -6.40 4.04 -5.06
N VAL A 307 -6.24 3.54 -6.29
CA VAL A 307 -7.25 3.63 -7.35
C VAL A 307 -8.54 2.92 -6.95
N VAL A 308 -8.44 1.72 -6.37
CA VAL A 308 -9.62 0.99 -5.89
C VAL A 308 -10.31 1.75 -4.75
N TRP A 309 -9.55 2.30 -3.81
CA TRP A 309 -10.11 3.13 -2.72
C TRP A 309 -10.86 4.37 -3.25
N ILE A 310 -10.27 5.11 -4.19
CA ILE A 310 -10.92 6.28 -4.82
C ILE A 310 -12.22 5.87 -5.50
N ARG A 311 -12.21 4.76 -6.25
CA ARG A 311 -13.41 4.25 -6.92
C ARG A 311 -14.51 3.92 -5.90
N LEU A 312 -14.17 3.19 -4.83
CA LEU A 312 -15.12 2.89 -3.75
C LEU A 312 -15.76 4.16 -3.18
N MET A 313 -14.94 5.17 -2.85
CA MET A 313 -15.43 6.45 -2.34
C MET A 313 -16.39 7.14 -3.32
N VAL A 314 -16.04 7.20 -4.61
CA VAL A 314 -16.88 7.83 -5.64
C VAL A 314 -18.22 7.10 -5.78
N ASP A 315 -18.19 5.77 -5.79
CA ASP A 315 -19.38 4.95 -5.95
C ASP A 315 -20.33 5.06 -4.74
N GLU A 316 -19.78 5.09 -3.52
CA GLU A 316 -20.56 5.31 -2.30
C GLU A 316 -21.20 6.71 -2.27
N ARG A 317 -20.49 7.76 -2.71
CA ARG A 317 -21.05 9.11 -2.83
C ARG A 317 -22.19 9.15 -3.86
N ARG A 318 -22.03 8.47 -5.00
CA ARG A 318 -23.07 8.37 -6.04
C ARG A 318 -24.30 7.63 -5.51
N ALA A 319 -24.12 6.52 -4.82
CA ALA A 319 -25.21 5.77 -4.21
C ALA A 319 -25.98 6.61 -3.18
N LYS A 320 -25.26 7.37 -2.33
CA LYS A 320 -25.89 8.28 -1.36
C LYS A 320 -26.72 9.38 -2.04
N ARG A 321 -26.24 9.95 -3.16
CA ARG A 321 -26.98 10.95 -3.94
C ARG A 321 -28.23 10.35 -4.60
N ALA A 322 -28.13 9.14 -5.14
CA ALA A 322 -29.26 8.45 -5.78
C ALA A 322 -30.36 8.05 -4.78
N ALA A 323 -30.00 7.82 -3.51
CA ALA A 323 -30.95 7.52 -2.44
C ALA A 323 -31.58 8.76 -1.78
N ALA A 324 -31.12 9.98 -2.11
CA ALA A 324 -31.71 11.20 -1.55
C ALA A 324 -33.09 11.47 -2.19
N PRO A 325 -34.10 11.92 -1.42
CA PRO A 325 -35.41 12.25 -1.97
C PRO A 325 -35.31 13.31 -3.08
N PRO A 326 -36.10 13.20 -4.16
CA PRO A 326 -36.17 14.26 -5.17
C PRO A 326 -36.61 15.57 -4.49
N GLY A 327 -35.78 16.62 -4.58
CA GLY A 327 -36.09 17.96 -4.06
C GLY A 327 -35.14 18.51 -2.98
N THR A 328 -34.29 17.70 -2.35
CA THR A 328 -33.36 18.19 -1.30
C THR A 328 -32.04 18.78 -1.83
N GLY A 329 -31.91 18.97 -3.15
CA GLY A 329 -30.62 19.10 -3.83
C GLY A 329 -30.17 20.50 -4.25
N VAL A 330 -31.00 21.55 -4.15
CA VAL A 330 -30.68 22.86 -4.77
C VAL A 330 -30.80 24.06 -3.82
N ALA A 331 -31.40 23.93 -2.63
CA ALA A 331 -31.64 25.08 -1.76
C ALA A 331 -30.46 25.50 -0.85
N ALA A 332 -29.28 24.86 -0.93
CA ALA A 332 -28.17 25.10 0.01
C ALA A 332 -26.96 25.84 -0.59
N LEU A 333 -27.08 26.39 -1.81
CA LEU A 333 -26.02 27.16 -2.48
C LEU A 333 -26.52 28.48 -3.08
N ALA A 334 -27.66 29.00 -2.61
CA ALA A 334 -28.11 30.36 -2.88
C ALA A 334 -27.91 31.23 -1.63
#